data_AF-A0A7Y2DT86-F1
#
_entry.id   AF-A0A7Y2DT86-F1
#
_cell.length_a   1.000
_cell.length_b   1.000
_cell.length_c   1.000
_cell.angle_alpha   90.00
_cell.angle_beta   90.00
_cell.angle_gamma   90.00
#
_symmetry.space_group_name_H-M   'P 1'
#
loop_
_entity.id
_entity.type
_entity.pdbx_description
1 polymer ?
#
loop_
_entity_poly.entity_id
_entity_poly.type
_entity_poly.pdbx_seq_one_letter_code
_entity_poly.pdbx_strand_id
1 'polypeptide(L)'
;MRNFLIKSFILAVVAAFSALAVSAQIPGVDNRREPLPDSIKERLVKLRIEDEKKEHARLLKRSEEVAELSEEIQTSYVKNKSLTSTDRKKLDRVERLLKKIRRELRAGKDKDADREKKPNSMNDALSNLRENTLKLYEEVKKTSRHSISVVAIQSSNAVWKLVKFIRFKK
;
A
#
# COMPACT_ATOMS: atom_id res chain seq x y z
N MET A 1 54.22 46.63 1.56
CA MET A 1 55.31 45.66 1.30
C MET A 1 54.73 44.25 1.47
N ARG A 2 53.84 43.80 0.59
CA ARG A 2 54.09 43.44 -0.82
C ARG A 2 54.93 42.17 -1.04
N ASN A 3 55.32 41.44 0.02
CA ASN A 3 56.10 40.19 -0.10
C ASN A 3 55.54 38.98 0.67
N PHE A 4 54.40 39.09 1.36
CA PHE A 4 53.79 37.95 2.09
C PHE A 4 52.61 37.28 1.35
N LEU A 5 52.08 37.91 0.30
CA LEU A 5 50.98 37.36 -0.51
C LEU A 5 51.42 36.37 -1.61
N ILE A 6 52.73 36.15 -1.80
CA ILE A 6 53.26 35.29 -2.87
C ILE A 6 53.66 33.88 -2.35
N LYS A 7 53.81 33.69 -1.04
CA LYS A 7 54.17 32.38 -0.46
C LYS A 7 52.99 31.46 -0.16
N SER A 8 51.75 31.95 -0.28
CA SER A 8 50.54 31.15 -0.03
C SER A 8 49.97 30.47 -1.27
N PHE A 9 50.61 30.60 -2.45
CA PHE A 9 50.14 30.03 -3.71
C PHE A 9 50.89 28.77 -4.16
N ILE A 10 51.96 28.36 -3.47
CA ILE A 10 52.74 27.15 -3.81
C ILE A 10 52.45 25.98 -2.83
N LEU A 11 51.72 26.22 -1.74
CA LEU A 11 51.27 25.18 -0.80
C LEU A 11 49.83 24.69 -1.08
N ALA A 12 49.30 24.93 -2.28
CA ALA A 12 47.95 24.54 -2.68
C ALA A 12 47.91 23.54 -3.86
N VAL A 13 49.07 23.02 -4.30
CA VAL A 13 49.15 22.06 -5.42
C VAL A 13 49.58 20.65 -4.99
N VAL A 14 50.11 20.47 -3.77
CA VAL A 14 50.48 19.12 -3.25
C VAL A 14 49.35 18.49 -2.41
N ALA A 15 48.34 19.26 -2.00
CA ALA A 15 47.19 18.75 -1.24
C ALA A 15 45.96 18.39 -2.11
N ALA A 16 46.12 18.34 -3.44
CA ALA A 16 45.08 17.91 -4.38
C ALA A 16 45.32 16.49 -4.96
N PHE A 17 46.29 15.75 -4.40
CA PHE A 17 46.67 14.40 -4.86
C PHE A 17 46.39 13.27 -3.85
N SER A 18 45.51 13.52 -2.87
CA SER A 18 45.00 12.48 -1.95
C SER A 18 43.50 12.18 -2.15
N ALA A 19 42.91 12.62 -3.27
CA ALA A 19 41.52 12.37 -3.63
C ALA A 19 41.34 11.34 -4.78
N LEU A 20 42.39 10.58 -5.11
CA LEU A 20 42.30 9.47 -6.05
C LEU A 20 42.81 8.18 -5.41
N ALA A 21 41.96 7.16 -5.45
CA ALA A 21 42.25 5.75 -5.15
C ALA A 21 42.32 5.34 -3.66
N VAL A 22 41.19 5.44 -2.96
CA VAL A 22 40.76 4.33 -2.07
C VAL A 22 39.37 3.89 -2.52
N SER A 23 39.26 3.53 -3.80
CA SER A 23 38.38 2.43 -4.17
C SER A 23 39.02 1.17 -3.59
N ALA A 24 38.62 0.80 -2.37
CA ALA A 24 38.84 -0.54 -1.85
C ALA A 24 38.08 -1.51 -2.77
N GLN A 25 38.69 -1.85 -3.91
CA GLN A 25 38.42 -3.09 -4.58
C GLN A 25 38.79 -4.17 -3.57
N ILE A 26 37.80 -4.74 -2.89
CA ILE A 26 37.97 -6.02 -2.21
C ILE A 26 38.21 -7.02 -3.34
N PRO A 27 39.45 -7.47 -3.58
CA PRO A 27 39.73 -8.41 -4.64
C PRO A 27 39.31 -9.78 -4.12
N GLY A 28 38.35 -10.43 -4.77
CA GLY A 28 38.09 -11.84 -4.52
C GLY A 28 36.89 -12.20 -3.65
N VAL A 29 35.83 -11.39 -3.57
CA VAL A 29 34.50 -11.99 -3.34
C VAL A 29 34.05 -12.60 -4.67
N ASP A 30 34.66 -13.74 -4.98
CA ASP A 30 34.12 -14.68 -5.95
C ASP A 30 32.67 -14.94 -5.51
N ASN A 31 31.71 -14.53 -6.35
CA ASN A 31 30.28 -14.61 -6.10
C ASN A 31 29.78 -16.07 -6.16
N ARG A 32 30.57 -17.03 -5.67
CA ARG A 32 30.12 -18.38 -5.38
C ARG A 32 29.20 -18.30 -4.19
N ARG A 33 27.93 -17.97 -4.46
CA ARG A 33 26.84 -18.38 -3.59
C ARG A 33 26.90 -19.90 -3.57
N GLU A 34 27.61 -20.46 -2.59
CA GLU A 34 27.49 -21.89 -2.30
C GLU A 34 25.99 -22.18 -2.20
N PRO A 35 25.48 -23.15 -2.98
CA PRO A 35 24.06 -23.44 -2.96
C PRO A 35 23.69 -23.82 -1.54
N LEU A 36 22.67 -23.17 -0.99
CA LEU A 36 22.18 -23.49 0.35
C LEU A 36 21.96 -25.01 0.48
N PRO A 37 22.29 -25.62 1.63
CA PRO A 37 21.91 -26.99 1.92
C PRO A 37 20.43 -27.23 1.65
N ASP A 38 20.08 -28.39 1.10
CA ASP A 38 18.71 -28.66 0.65
C ASP A 38 17.68 -28.59 1.80
N SER A 39 18.09 -28.95 3.02
CA SER A 39 17.27 -28.79 4.24
C SER A 39 16.91 -27.32 4.54
N ILE A 40 17.83 -26.38 4.27
CA ILE A 40 17.58 -24.95 4.43
C ILE A 40 16.66 -24.45 3.32
N LYS A 41 16.86 -24.89 2.08
CA LYS A 41 15.97 -24.54 0.96
C LYS A 41 14.53 -24.99 1.23
N GLU A 42 14.34 -26.23 1.66
CA GLU A 42 13.01 -26.76 2.00
C GLU A 42 12.33 -25.95 3.12
N ARG A 43 13.08 -25.58 4.17
CA ARG A 43 12.55 -24.76 5.25
C ARG A 43 12.13 -23.38 4.75
N LEU A 44 12.93 -22.74 3.89
CA LEU A 44 12.59 -21.45 3.29
C LEU A 44 11.32 -21.54 2.42
N VAL A 45 11.16 -22.62 1.66
CA VAL A 45 9.95 -22.88 0.88
C VAL A 45 8.74 -23.02 1.79
N LYS A 46 8.84 -23.81 2.87
CA LYS A 46 7.76 -23.96 3.86
C LYS A 46 7.36 -22.62 4.48
N LEU A 47 8.33 -21.81 4.90
CA LEU A 47 8.09 -20.48 5.46
C LEU A 47 7.38 -19.57 4.46
N ARG A 48 7.82 -19.54 3.20
CA ARG A 48 7.15 -18.75 2.15
C ARG A 48 5.69 -19.18 1.96
N ILE A 49 5.41 -20.48 1.93
CA ILE A 49 4.05 -20.99 1.78
C ILE A 49 3.17 -20.57 2.98
N GLU A 50 3.70 -20.64 4.20
CA GLU A 50 2.98 -20.20 5.40
C GLU A 50 2.70 -18.69 5.37
N ASP A 51 3.68 -17.88 4.96
CA ASP A 51 3.53 -16.44 4.87
C ASP A 51 2.47 -16.06 3.82
N GLU A 52 2.50 -16.70 2.64
CA GLU A 52 1.48 -16.50 1.61
C GLU A 52 0.07 -16.87 2.10
N LYS A 53 -0.07 -17.96 2.86
CA LYS A 53 -1.35 -18.33 3.50
C LYS A 53 -1.81 -17.25 4.48
N LYS A 54 -0.91 -16.74 5.32
CA LYS A 54 -1.22 -15.69 6.31
C LYS A 54 -1.57 -14.37 5.64
N GLU A 55 -0.89 -13.98 4.56
CA GLU A 55 -1.22 -12.78 3.80
C GLU A 55 -2.63 -12.89 3.18
N HIS A 56 -2.95 -14.01 2.53
CA HIS A 56 -4.28 -14.21 1.95
C HIS A 56 -5.39 -14.21 3.01
N ALA A 57 -5.17 -14.88 4.15
CA ALA A 57 -6.12 -14.85 5.27
C ALA A 57 -6.33 -13.44 5.84
N ARG A 58 -5.26 -12.63 5.91
CA ARG A 58 -5.35 -11.23 6.35
C ARG A 58 -6.10 -10.37 5.34
N LEU A 59 -5.91 -10.59 4.04
CA LEU A 59 -6.66 -9.89 2.98
C LEU A 59 -8.16 -10.16 3.14
N LEU A 60 -8.55 -11.43 3.31
CA LEU A 60 -9.95 -11.84 3.49
C LEU A 60 -10.58 -11.24 4.75
N LYS A 61 -9.87 -11.32 5.89
CA LYS A 61 -10.36 -10.72 7.14
C LYS A 61 -10.54 -9.20 7.03
N ARG A 62 -9.65 -8.52 6.32
CA ARG A 62 -9.74 -7.06 6.14
C ARG A 62 -10.87 -6.67 5.20
N SER A 63 -11.12 -7.42 4.13
CA SER A 63 -12.22 -7.14 3.22
C SER A 63 -13.57 -7.38 3.90
N GLU A 64 -13.67 -8.41 4.74
CA GLU A 64 -14.83 -8.68 5.61
C GLU A 64 -15.10 -7.52 6.56
N GLU A 65 -14.09 -7.11 7.34
CA GLU A 65 -14.20 -6.02 8.29
C GLU A 65 -14.59 -4.69 7.61
N VAL A 66 -14.10 -4.43 6.39
CA VAL A 66 -14.50 -3.25 5.61
C VAL A 66 -15.98 -3.33 5.19
N ALA A 67 -16.48 -4.51 4.84
CA ALA A 67 -17.89 -4.70 4.51
C ALA A 67 -18.79 -4.48 5.74
N GLU A 68 -18.47 -5.11 6.87
CA GLU A 68 -19.20 -4.92 8.14
C GLU A 68 -19.25 -3.44 8.56
N LEU A 69 -18.09 -2.76 8.58
CA LEU A 69 -18.03 -1.35 8.94
C LEU A 69 -18.86 -0.47 8.01
N SER A 70 -18.91 -0.78 6.71
CA SER A 70 -19.71 -0.01 5.76
C SER A 70 -21.21 -0.17 5.97
N GLU A 71 -21.66 -1.37 6.35
CA GLU A 71 -23.05 -1.65 6.70
C GLU A 71 -23.47 -0.93 7.99
N GLU A 72 -22.61 -0.97 9.01
CA GLU A 72 -22.85 -0.25 10.25
C GLU A 72 -22.96 1.27 10.04
N ILE A 73 -22.09 1.85 9.19
CA ILE A 73 -22.13 3.28 8.85
C ILE A 73 -23.44 3.61 8.13
N GLN A 74 -23.84 2.81 7.13
CA GLN A 74 -25.09 3.04 6.40
C GLN A 74 -26.31 2.95 7.33
N THR A 75 -26.35 1.94 8.19
CA THR A 75 -27.43 1.73 9.16
C THR A 75 -27.53 2.89 10.14
N SER A 76 -26.41 3.32 10.70
CA SER A 76 -26.34 4.49 11.59
C SER A 76 -26.82 5.75 10.88
N TYR A 77 -26.41 5.98 9.63
CA TYR A 77 -26.83 7.14 8.85
C TYR A 77 -28.33 7.13 8.53
N VAL A 78 -28.90 5.98 8.16
CA VAL A 78 -30.34 5.86 7.90
C VAL A 78 -31.16 6.19 9.14
N LYS A 79 -30.68 5.80 10.32
CA LYS A 79 -31.30 6.08 11.62
C LYS A 79 -31.16 7.54 12.05
N ASN A 80 -29.95 8.10 11.95
CA ASN A 80 -29.62 9.43 12.50
C ASN A 80 -29.75 10.57 11.47
N LYS A 81 -29.98 10.24 10.20
CA LYS A 81 -29.98 11.15 9.03
C LYS A 81 -28.73 12.03 8.91
N SER A 82 -27.65 11.64 9.58
CA SER A 82 -26.39 12.36 9.66
C SER A 82 -25.26 11.40 10.03
N LEU A 83 -24.02 11.75 9.67
CA LEU A 83 -22.83 10.99 10.07
C LEU A 83 -22.39 11.39 11.47
N THR A 84 -22.48 10.45 12.41
CA THR A 84 -22.03 10.66 13.79
C THR A 84 -20.50 10.69 13.90
N SER A 85 -19.99 11.14 15.05
CA SER A 85 -18.54 11.05 15.35
C SER A 85 -18.04 9.60 15.30
N THR A 86 -18.85 8.65 15.76
CA THR A 86 -18.54 7.22 15.67
C THR A 86 -18.45 6.74 14.23
N ASP A 87 -19.37 7.16 13.37
CA ASP A 87 -19.35 6.80 11.94
C ASP A 87 -18.12 7.34 11.23
N ARG A 88 -17.68 8.56 11.58
CA ARG A 88 -16.43 9.14 11.06
C ARG A 88 -15.21 8.32 11.47
N LYS A 89 -15.14 7.84 12.71
CA LYS A 89 -14.05 6.95 13.18
C LYS A 89 -14.07 5.60 12.44
N LYS A 90 -15.26 5.04 12.18
CA LYS A 90 -15.40 3.83 11.37
C LYS A 90 -14.94 4.07 9.94
N LEU A 91 -15.28 5.20 9.34
CA LEU A 91 -14.83 5.58 8.00
C LEU A 91 -13.30 5.74 7.92
N ASP A 92 -12.66 6.29 8.95
CA ASP A 92 -11.19 6.34 9.06
C ASP A 92 -10.56 4.95 9.18
N ARG A 93 -11.24 4.01 9.86
CA ARG A 93 -10.82 2.61 9.93
C ARG A 93 -10.95 1.93 8.56
N VAL A 94 -12.06 2.13 7.87
CA VAL A 94 -12.27 1.66 6.49
C VAL A 94 -11.15 2.17 5.58
N GLU A 95 -10.82 3.46 5.62
CA GLU A 95 -9.73 4.01 4.79
C GLU A 95 -8.39 3.31 5.08
N ARG A 96 -8.05 3.10 6.36
CA ARG A 96 -6.79 2.45 6.76
C ARG A 96 -6.72 1.00 6.30
N LEU A 97 -7.81 0.24 6.45
CA LEU A 97 -7.89 -1.15 5.97
C LEU A 97 -7.78 -1.19 4.45
N LEU A 98 -8.46 -0.29 3.76
CA LEU A 98 -8.48 -0.21 2.31
C LEU A 98 -7.10 0.12 1.72
N LYS A 99 -6.28 0.97 2.38
CA LYS A 99 -4.87 1.18 1.99
C LYS A 99 -4.07 -0.13 1.95
N LYS A 100 -4.35 -1.05 2.88
CA LYS A 100 -3.66 -2.34 2.95
C LYS A 100 -4.19 -3.32 1.90
N ILE A 101 -5.52 -3.42 1.79
CA ILE A 101 -6.19 -4.25 0.76
C ILE A 101 -5.69 -3.87 -0.64
N ARG A 102 -5.68 -2.58 -0.97
CA ARG A 102 -5.21 -2.09 -2.27
C ARG A 102 -3.75 -2.45 -2.54
N ARG A 103 -2.90 -2.46 -1.52
CA ARG A 103 -1.49 -2.86 -1.65
C ARG A 103 -1.37 -4.35 -1.96
N GLU A 104 -2.15 -5.18 -1.27
CA GLU A 104 -2.17 -6.64 -1.44
C GLU A 104 -2.75 -7.04 -2.80
N LEU A 105 -3.83 -6.39 -3.24
CA LEU A 105 -4.41 -6.56 -4.57
C LEU A 105 -3.58 -5.94 -5.69
N ARG A 106 -2.45 -5.28 -5.37
CA ARG A 106 -1.64 -4.51 -6.32
C ARG A 106 -2.46 -3.48 -7.10
N ALA A 107 -3.49 -2.95 -6.47
CA ALA A 107 -4.38 -1.95 -7.03
C ALA A 107 -3.65 -0.61 -7.14
N GLY A 108 -3.16 -0.34 -8.35
CA GLY A 108 -2.54 0.94 -8.71
C GLY A 108 -3.51 2.11 -8.69
N LYS A 109 -3.02 3.29 -9.08
CA LYS A 109 -3.89 4.41 -9.43
C LYS A 109 -4.50 4.11 -10.78
N ASP A 110 -5.80 3.82 -10.79
CA ASP A 110 -6.55 3.65 -12.01
C ASP A 110 -6.80 5.05 -12.63
N LYS A 111 -6.18 5.30 -13.79
CA LYS A 111 -6.32 6.55 -14.55
C LYS A 111 -7.63 6.59 -15.35
N ASP A 112 -8.27 5.43 -15.57
CA ASP A 112 -9.50 5.29 -16.35
C ASP A 112 -10.75 5.17 -15.48
N ALA A 113 -10.58 4.97 -14.16
CA ALA A 113 -11.68 4.92 -13.19
C ALA A 113 -12.47 6.25 -13.08
N ASP A 114 -12.09 7.32 -13.79
CA ASP A 114 -12.81 8.61 -13.77
C ASP A 114 -14.15 8.57 -14.51
N ARG A 115 -14.53 7.42 -15.07
CA ARG A 115 -15.85 7.17 -15.66
C ARG A 115 -16.91 6.66 -14.67
N GLU A 116 -16.55 6.37 -13.43
CA GLU A 116 -17.53 5.97 -12.41
C GLU A 116 -18.44 7.15 -12.05
N LYS A 117 -19.76 6.96 -12.17
CA LYS A 117 -20.76 7.97 -11.82
C LYS A 117 -20.53 8.44 -10.39
N LYS A 118 -20.26 9.74 -10.23
CA LYS A 118 -20.19 10.38 -8.91
C LYS A 118 -21.55 10.23 -8.21
N PRO A 119 -21.60 9.90 -6.91
CA PRO A 119 -22.85 9.83 -6.18
C PRO A 119 -23.54 11.20 -6.13
N ASN A 120 -24.85 11.23 -6.38
CA ASN A 120 -25.61 12.47 -6.37
C ASN A 120 -25.88 12.93 -4.92
N SER A 121 -26.26 12.00 -4.05
CA SER A 121 -26.54 12.26 -2.63
C SER A 121 -25.51 11.62 -1.68
N MET A 122 -25.54 12.00 -0.39
CA MET A 122 -24.76 11.31 0.65
C MET A 122 -25.28 9.89 0.89
N ASN A 123 -26.59 9.70 0.80
CA ASN A 123 -27.22 8.39 0.95
C ASN A 123 -26.78 7.45 -0.18
N ASP A 124 -26.74 7.95 -1.42
CA ASP A 124 -26.26 7.20 -2.58
C ASP A 124 -24.80 6.81 -2.40
N ALA A 125 -23.97 7.72 -1.88
CA ALA A 125 -22.56 7.44 -1.62
C ALA A 125 -22.37 6.33 -0.58
N LEU A 126 -23.21 6.30 0.46
CA LEU A 126 -23.18 5.27 1.49
C LEU A 126 -23.74 3.93 1.01
N SER A 127 -24.80 3.93 0.19
CA SER A 127 -25.30 2.70 -0.44
C SER A 127 -24.26 2.11 -1.38
N ASN A 128 -23.69 2.94 -2.25
CA ASN A 128 -22.62 2.52 -3.16
C ASN A 128 -21.40 2.05 -2.38
N LEU A 129 -21.09 2.66 -1.23
CA LEU A 129 -20.00 2.23 -0.36
C LEU A 129 -20.24 0.79 0.10
N ARG A 130 -21.41 0.52 0.71
CA ARG A 130 -21.78 -0.82 1.18
C ARG A 130 -21.79 -1.85 0.05
N GLU A 131 -22.36 -1.51 -1.10
CA GLU A 131 -22.42 -2.43 -2.25
C GLU A 131 -21.02 -2.78 -2.77
N ASN A 132 -20.14 -1.79 -2.91
CA ASN A 132 -18.79 -2.03 -3.41
C ASN A 132 -17.88 -2.73 -2.39
N THR A 133 -18.05 -2.52 -1.08
CA THR A 133 -17.32 -3.26 -0.05
C THR A 133 -17.78 -4.71 0.04
N LEU A 134 -19.08 -4.98 -0.07
CA LEU A 134 -19.61 -6.36 -0.17
C LEU A 134 -19.09 -7.05 -1.42
N LYS A 135 -19.15 -6.38 -2.57
CA LYS A 135 -18.59 -6.91 -3.82
C LYS A 135 -17.10 -7.20 -3.71
N LEU A 136 -16.33 -6.30 -3.09
CA LEU A 136 -14.91 -6.51 -2.81
C LEU A 136 -14.67 -7.75 -1.95
N TYR A 137 -15.43 -7.91 -0.86
CA TYR A 137 -15.32 -9.09 0.01
C TYR A 137 -15.63 -10.39 -0.73
N GLU A 138 -16.75 -10.44 -1.44
CA GLU A 138 -17.17 -11.61 -2.22
C GLU A 138 -16.18 -11.99 -3.31
N GLU A 139 -15.57 -11.00 -3.97
CA GLU A 139 -14.55 -11.26 -4.98
C GLU A 139 -13.24 -11.74 -4.36
N VAL A 140 -12.81 -11.18 -3.23
CA VAL A 140 -11.64 -11.68 -2.49
C VAL A 140 -11.86 -13.12 -2.03
N LYS A 141 -13.05 -13.47 -1.56
CA LYS A 141 -13.41 -14.82 -1.12
C LYS A 141 -13.26 -15.88 -2.22
N LYS A 142 -13.44 -15.49 -3.49
CA LYS A 142 -13.26 -16.35 -4.67
C LYS A 142 -11.79 -16.46 -5.12
N THR A 143 -10.90 -15.61 -4.61
CA THR A 143 -9.48 -15.65 -4.99
C THR A 143 -8.70 -16.72 -4.21
N SER A 144 -7.53 -17.06 -4.73
CA SER A 144 -6.54 -17.89 -4.04
C SER A 144 -5.32 -17.04 -3.70
N ARG A 145 -4.41 -17.55 -2.86
CA ARG A 145 -3.12 -16.90 -2.58
C ARG A 145 -2.24 -16.64 -3.82
N HIS A 146 -2.58 -17.20 -4.98
CA HIS A 146 -1.86 -17.04 -6.24
C HIS A 146 -2.64 -16.29 -7.32
N SER A 147 -3.88 -15.86 -7.05
CA SER A 147 -4.74 -15.18 -8.03
C SER A 147 -5.31 -13.89 -7.47
N ILE A 148 -5.44 -12.86 -8.31
CA ILE A 148 -6.03 -11.57 -7.95
C ILE A 148 -7.19 -11.29 -8.90
N SER A 149 -8.37 -10.98 -8.34
CA SER A 149 -9.54 -10.61 -9.14
C SER A 149 -9.41 -9.16 -9.63
N VAL A 150 -9.57 -8.96 -10.93
CA VAL A 150 -9.68 -7.61 -11.54
C VAL A 150 -10.87 -6.86 -10.96
N VAL A 151 -11.96 -7.58 -10.69
CA VAL A 151 -13.17 -7.02 -10.09
C VAL A 151 -12.88 -6.56 -8.65
N ALA A 152 -12.12 -7.33 -7.88
CA ALA A 152 -11.68 -6.91 -6.54
C ALA A 152 -10.81 -5.63 -6.61
N ILE A 153 -9.91 -5.51 -7.59
CA ILE A 153 -9.12 -4.29 -7.81
C ILE A 153 -10.04 -3.10 -8.08
N GLN A 154 -10.97 -3.24 -9.03
CA GLN A 154 -11.93 -2.18 -9.41
C GLN A 154 -12.79 -1.77 -8.21
N SER A 155 -13.41 -2.73 -7.52
CA SER A 155 -14.19 -2.46 -6.32
C SER A 155 -13.37 -1.78 -5.23
N SER A 156 -12.10 -2.18 -5.00
CA SER A 156 -11.24 -1.51 -4.01
C SER A 156 -10.93 -0.05 -4.38
N ASN A 157 -10.83 0.27 -5.67
CA ASN A 157 -10.65 1.64 -6.16
C ASN A 157 -11.94 2.46 -6.02
N ALA A 158 -13.10 1.87 -6.35
CA ALA A 158 -14.39 2.50 -6.18
C ALA A 158 -14.66 2.85 -4.70
N VAL A 159 -14.46 1.91 -3.78
CA VAL A 159 -14.58 2.14 -2.32
C VAL A 159 -13.65 3.29 -1.90
N TRP A 160 -12.43 3.36 -2.44
CA TRP A 160 -11.50 4.42 -2.08
C TRP A 160 -12.01 5.81 -2.48
N LYS A 161 -12.55 5.91 -3.70
CA LYS A 161 -13.16 7.16 -4.19
C LYS A 161 -14.37 7.55 -3.36
N LEU A 162 -15.22 6.60 -3.00
CA LEU A 162 -16.41 6.83 -2.17
C LEU A 162 -16.04 7.29 -0.75
N VAL A 163 -15.07 6.65 -0.11
CA VAL A 163 -14.56 7.08 1.21
C VAL A 163 -14.03 8.51 1.15
N LYS A 164 -13.27 8.86 0.11
CA LYS A 164 -12.78 10.23 -0.09
C LYS A 164 -13.93 11.20 -0.32
N PHE A 165 -14.90 10.85 -1.15
CA PHE A 165 -16.08 11.66 -1.40
C PHE A 165 -16.86 11.94 -0.10
N ILE A 166 -17.17 10.91 0.68
CA ILE A 166 -17.92 11.04 1.94
C ILE A 166 -17.16 11.92 2.95
N ARG A 167 -15.82 11.82 3.02
CA ARG A 167 -15.00 12.61 3.94
C ARG A 167 -14.96 14.10 3.60
N PHE A 168 -14.95 14.43 2.30
CA PHE A 168 -14.69 15.80 1.84
C PHE A 168 -15.91 16.50 1.26
N LYS A 169 -17.04 15.81 1.07
CA LYS A 169 -18.32 16.43 0.75
C LYS A 169 -18.77 17.25 1.97
N LYS A 170 -18.73 18.58 1.83
CA LYS A 170 -19.34 19.52 2.76
C LYS A 170 -20.83 19.59 2.52
#